data_AF-A0A930YFD9-F1
#
_entry.id   AF-A0A930YFD9-F1
#
_cell.length_a   1.000
_cell.length_b   1.000
_cell.length_c   1.000
_cell.angle_alpha   90.00
_cell.angle_beta   90.00
_cell.angle_gamma   90.00
#
_symmetry.space_group_name_H-M   'P 1'
#
loop_
_entity.id
_entity.type
_entity.pdbx_description
1 polymer ?
#
loop_
_entity_poly.entity_id
_entity_poly.type
_entity_poly.pdbx_seq_one_letter_code
_entity_poly.pdbx_strand_id
1 'polypeptide(L)' 'MGLREIAGRLARRDGDLAGRVAALEADVLELRRHHVRLAEIADVVQELLVPLASRDQARIDEAIEKFSKSL' A
#
# COMPACT_ATOMS: atom_id res chain seq x y z
N MET A 1 -45.01 19.29 -8.10
CA MET A 1 -43.83 18.41 -8.04
C MET A 1 -43.76 17.81 -6.66
N GLY A 2 -43.92 16.48 -6.56
CA GLY A 2 -44.29 15.82 -5.31
C GLY A 2 -43.11 15.49 -4.41
N LEU A 3 -43.29 15.66 -3.09
CA LEU A 3 -42.35 15.31 -2.02
C LEU A 3 -41.76 13.90 -2.15
N ARG A 4 -42.51 12.96 -2.76
CA ARG A 4 -42.08 11.58 -3.03
C ARG A 4 -40.90 11.49 -4.00
N GLU A 5 -40.81 12.40 -4.95
CA GLU A 5 -39.71 12.46 -5.92
C GLU A 5 -38.42 12.99 -5.26
N ILE A 6 -38.56 13.98 -4.37
CA ILE A 6 -37.44 14.52 -3.59
C ILE A 6 -36.90 13.46 -2.62
N ALA A 7 -37.78 12.76 -1.90
CA ALA A 7 -37.39 11.66 -1.02
C ALA A 7 -36.67 10.53 -1.79
N GLY A 8 -37.17 10.17 -2.97
CA GLY A 8 -36.52 9.19 -3.84
C GLY A 8 -35.13 9.61 -4.32
N ARG A 9 -34.91 10.91 -4.58
CA ARG A 9 -33.59 11.43 -4.95
C ARG A 9 -32.61 11.42 -3.78
N LEU A 10 -33.05 11.77 -2.57
CA LEU A 10 -32.20 11.75 -1.38
C LEU A 10 -31.76 10.33 -1.03
N ALA A 11 -32.69 9.37 -0.99
CA ALA A 11 -32.37 7.97 -0.70
C ALA A 11 -31.36 7.37 -1.70
N ARG A 12 -31.42 7.76 -2.98
CA ARG A 12 -30.43 7.34 -3.99
C ARG A 12 -29.06 7.96 -3.74
N ARG A 13 -29.00 9.25 -3.38
CA ARG A 13 -27.74 9.92 -3.04
C ARG A 13 -27.10 9.33 -1.80
N ASP A 14 -27.90 9.00 -0.79
CA ASP A 14 -27.41 8.38 0.43
C ASP A 14 -26.89 6.96 0.15
N GLY A 15 -27.59 6.20 -0.70
CA GLY A 15 -27.11 4.88 -1.15
C GLY A 15 -25.81 4.95 -1.96
N ASP A 16 -25.69 5.91 -2.88
CA ASP A 16 -24.44 6.14 -3.65
C ASP A 16 -23.29 6.53 -2.74
N LEU A 17 -23.53 7.45 -1.79
CA LEU A 17 -22.51 7.85 -0.83
C LEU A 17 -22.08 6.68 0.07
N ALA A 18 -23.04 5.89 0.57
CA ALA A 18 -22.73 4.71 1.39
C ALA A 18 -21.91 3.68 0.61
N GLY A 19 -22.25 3.43 -0.66
CA GLY A 19 -21.48 2.54 -1.53
C GLY A 19 -20.05 3.03 -1.76
N ARG A 20 -19.88 4.34 -2.00
CA ARG A 20 -18.56 4.96 -2.18
C ARG A 20 -17.72 4.91 -0.91
N VAL A 21 -18.32 5.16 0.26
CA VAL A 21 -17.64 5.04 1.54
C VAL A 21 -17.19 3.61 1.79
N ALA A 22 -18.05 2.61 1.56
CA ALA A 22 -17.70 1.21 1.73
C ALA A 22 -16.54 0.77 0.80
N ALA A 23 -16.51 1.27 -0.44
CA ALA A 23 -15.40 1.02 -1.36
C ALA A 23 -14.09 1.65 -0.85
N LEU A 24 -14.13 2.92 -0.42
CA LEU A 24 -12.96 3.59 0.15
C LEU A 24 -12.45 2.92 1.43
N GLU A 25 -13.36 2.45 2.28
CA GLU A 25 -12.99 1.69 3.49
C GLU A 25 -12.29 0.37 3.13
N ALA A 26 -12.76 -0.33 2.10
CA ALA A 26 -12.10 -1.53 1.60
C ALA A 26 -10.69 -1.24 1.07
N ASP A 27 -10.53 -0.17 0.27
CA ASP A 27 -9.25 0.26 -0.29
C ASP A 27 -8.26 0.66 0.83
N VAL A 28 -8.72 1.38 1.85
CA VAL A 28 -7.89 1.78 3.01
C VAL A 28 -7.44 0.56 3.81
N LEU A 29 -8.31 -0.44 3.99
CA LEU A 29 -7.95 -1.69 4.65
C LEU A 29 -6.89 -2.46 3.86
N GLU A 30 -6.99 -2.47 2.54
CA GLU A 30 -5.99 -3.08 1.66
C GLU A 30 -4.65 -2.35 1.73
N LEU A 31 -4.67 -1.01 1.63
CA LEU A 31 -3.48 -0.19 1.76
C LEU A 31 -2.78 -0.40 3.11
N ARG A 32 -3.54 -0.53 4.19
CA ARG A 32 -2.99 -0.84 5.52
C ARG A 32 -2.29 -2.20 5.54
N ARG A 33 -2.87 -3.24 4.92
CA ARG A 33 -2.22 -4.55 4.81
C ARG A 33 -0.91 -4.47 4.03
N HIS A 34 -0.89 -3.70 2.93
CA HIS A 34 0.33 -3.50 2.16
C HIS A 34 1.40 -2.75 2.93
N HIS A 35 1.05 -1.70 3.68
CA HIS A 35 2.01 -0.96 4.50
C HIS A 35 2.65 -1.82 5.60
N VAL A 36 1.90 -2.73 6.22
CA VAL A 36 2.48 -3.67 7.20
C VAL A 36 3.51 -4.56 6.52
N ARG A 37 3.17 -5.17 5.38
CA ARG A 37 4.11 -6.02 4.64
C ARG A 37 5.33 -5.24 4.12
N LEU A 38 5.14 -3.98 3.71
CA LEU A 38 6.23 -3.11 3.30
C LEU A 38 7.16 -2.80 4.48
N ALA A 39 6.61 -2.53 5.67
CA ALA A 39 7.40 -2.32 6.87
C ALA A 39 8.22 -3.56 7.24
N GLU A 40 7.61 -4.75 7.21
CA GLU A 40 8.31 -6.02 7.43
C GLU A 40 9.49 -6.21 6.45
N ILE A 41 9.28 -5.91 5.16
CA ILE A 41 10.34 -5.98 4.16
C ILE A 41 11.43 -4.92 4.44
N ALA A 42 11.03 -3.70 4.80
CA ALA A 42 11.97 -2.63 5.14
C ALA A 42 12.83 -3.00 6.35
N ASP A 43 12.25 -3.68 7.35
CA ASP A 43 12.96 -4.19 8.52
C ASP A 43 13.99 -5.25 8.11
N VAL A 44 13.60 -6.23 7.30
CA VAL A 44 14.53 -7.25 6.77
C VAL A 44 15.65 -6.59 5.96
N VAL A 45 15.32 -5.63 5.11
CA VAL A 45 16.34 -4.90 4.33
C VAL A 45 17.27 -4.14 5.26
N GLN A 46 16.78 -3.46 6.29
CA GLN A 46 17.62 -2.79 7.28
C GLN A 46 18.53 -3.76 8.03
N GLU A 47 18.01 -4.90 8.47
CA GLU A 47 18.80 -5.97 9.11
C GLU A 47 19.90 -6.51 8.18
N LEU A 48 19.70 -6.51 6.87
CA LEU A 48 20.71 -6.89 5.89
C LEU A 48 21.70 -5.77 5.57
N LEU A 49 21.26 -4.50 5.60
CA LEU A 49 22.09 -3.33 5.32
C LEU A 49 23.01 -2.95 6.49
N VAL A 50 22.62 -3.18 7.75
CA VAL A 50 23.47 -2.94 8.93
C VAL A 50 24.80 -3.75 8.88
N PRO A 51 24.78 -5.05 8.51
CA PRO A 51 25.99 -5.83 8.20
C PRO A 51 26.78 -5.36 6.98
N LEU A 52 26.15 -4.66 6.03
CA LEU A 52 26.82 -4.17 4.82
C LEU A 52 27.65 -2.92 5.11
N ALA A 53 27.17 -2.01 5.97
CA ALA A 53 27.95 -0.84 6.40
C ALA A 53 29.25 -1.21 7.16
N SER A 54 29.34 -2.44 7.66
CA SER A 54 30.52 -3.01 8.34
C SER A 54 31.34 -3.97 7.45
N ARG A 55 30.98 -4.15 6.17
CA ARG A 55 31.70 -4.99 5.19
C ARG A 55 32.54 -4.15 4.22
N ASP A 56 33.55 -4.81 3.65
CA ASP A 56 34.38 -4.31 2.56
C ASP A 56 33.52 -3.91 1.34
N GLN A 57 33.54 -2.60 1.01
CA GLN A 57 32.77 -1.98 -0.08
C GLN A 57 32.93 -2.72 -1.41
N ALA A 58 34.13 -3.25 -1.71
CA ALA A 58 34.39 -3.93 -2.98
C ALA A 58 33.56 -5.23 -3.15
N ARG A 59 33.30 -5.97 -2.07
CA ARG A 59 32.46 -7.18 -2.12
C ARG A 59 30.97 -6.85 -2.26
N ILE A 60 30.55 -5.66 -1.80
CA ILE A 60 29.18 -5.18 -1.92
C ILE A 60 28.88 -4.83 -3.37
N ASP A 61 29.77 -4.07 -3.99
CA ASP A 61 29.63 -3.65 -5.38
C ASP A 61 29.56 -4.88 -6.32
N GLU A 62 30.39 -5.90 -6.09
CA GLU A 62 30.35 -7.17 -6.85
C GLU A 62 29.02 -7.92 -6.69
N ALA A 63 28.44 -7.92 -5.48
CA ALA A 63 27.16 -8.58 -5.21
C ALA A 63 25.99 -7.83 -5.85
N ILE A 64 25.98 -6.49 -5.78
CA ILE A 64 24.99 -5.63 -6.44
C ILE A 64 25.05 -5.83 -7.96
N GLU A 65 26.26 -5.89 -8.52
CA GLU A 65 26.44 -6.08 -9.96
C GLU A 65 25.91 -7.45 -10.43
N LYS A 66 26.11 -8.52 -9.64
CA LYS A 66 25.53 -9.85 -9.92
C LYS A 66 24.00 -9.85 -9.86
N PHE A 67 23.43 -9.19 -8.85
CA PHE A 67 21.97 -9.09 -8.72
C PHE A 67 21.34 -8.31 -9.88
N SER A 68 21.90 -7.15 -10.22
CA SER A 68 21.43 -6.31 -11.34
C SER A 68 21.50 -7.01 -12.69
N LYS A 69 22.38 -7.99 -12.87
CA LYS A 69 22.46 -8.82 -14.08
C LYS A 69 21.49 -10.01 -14.09
N SER A 70 20.91 -10.35 -12.95
CA SER A 70 19.93 -11.46 -12.82
C SER A 70 18.47 -11.01 -12.91
N LEU A 71 18.23 -9.70 -12.79
CA LEU A 71 16.98 -9.03 -13.12
C LEU A 71 16.88 -8.83 -14.64
#